data_AF-A0A0Q9TQT4-F1
#
_entry.id   AF-A0A0Q9TQT4-F1
#
_cell.length_a   1.000
_cell.length_b   1.000
_cell.length_c   1.000
_cell.angle_alpha   90.00
_cell.angle_beta   90.00
_cell.angle_gamma   90.00
#
_symmetry.space_group_name_H-M   'P 1'
#
loop_
_entity.id
_entity.type
_entity.pdbx_description
1 polymer ?
#
loop_
_entity_poly.entity_id
_entity_poly.type
_entity_poly.pdbx_seq_one_letter_code
_entity_poly.pdbx_strand_id
1 'polypeptide(L)'
;MARQENWATLSAGQHLSSEDGVCLMELVSIAAHERWSDHPCCTHPLLAHLARRANDATSDLKRAALAGLVPTLVWADTDDPQAYARIAAECTRVALAHRPTLVLRGLHDAAVRRSRPGDSRRHLLYRRGAAFRSVDLAVLAVQQCPQDVADAALRRMLSSAVHCLGAAEPSPVVQSGMTWGRGAVVGDRTRER
;
A
#
# COMPACT_ATOMS: atom_id res chain seq x y z
N MET A 1 -30.94 -1.38 -14.26
CA MET A 1 -30.18 -2.60 -13.90
C MET A 1 -28.75 -2.20 -13.62
N ALA A 2 -28.43 -1.85 -12.37
CA ALA A 2 -27.06 -1.55 -11.97
C ALA A 2 -26.22 -2.83 -12.16
N ARG A 3 -25.20 -2.76 -13.01
CA ARG A 3 -24.17 -3.78 -13.10
C ARG A 3 -23.55 -3.88 -11.71
N GLN A 4 -23.83 -4.96 -10.99
CA GLN A 4 -22.92 -5.42 -9.95
C GLN A 4 -21.64 -5.79 -10.69
N GLU A 5 -20.70 -4.86 -10.75
CA GLU A 5 -19.35 -5.13 -11.21
C GLU A 5 -18.80 -6.22 -10.29
N ASN A 6 -18.68 -7.44 -10.82
CA ASN A 6 -17.88 -8.49 -10.22
C ASN A 6 -16.46 -7.93 -10.14
N TRP A 7 -16.12 -7.32 -9.01
CA TRP A 7 -14.77 -6.87 -8.75
C TRP A 7 -13.85 -8.07 -8.98
N ALA A 8 -12.89 -7.91 -9.87
CA ALA A 8 -11.95 -8.99 -10.18
C ALA A 8 -11.23 -9.37 -8.89
N THR A 9 -11.27 -10.66 -8.56
CA THR A 9 -10.51 -11.22 -7.44
C THR A 9 -9.04 -10.84 -7.65
N LEU A 10 -8.40 -10.27 -6.62
CA LEU A 10 -7.00 -9.90 -6.74
C LEU A 10 -6.13 -11.13 -7.08
N SER A 11 -5.27 -10.99 -8.08
CA SER A 11 -4.32 -12.00 -8.55
C SER A 11 -2.87 -11.49 -8.50
N ALA A 12 -1.92 -12.42 -8.45
CA ALA A 12 -0.48 -12.09 -8.48
C ALA A 12 -0.01 -11.80 -9.91
N GLY A 13 0.98 -10.91 -10.04
CA GLY A 13 1.57 -10.55 -11.33
C GLY A 13 0.90 -9.36 -12.01
N GLN A 14 1.39 -9.06 -13.21
CA GLN A 14 0.89 -7.99 -14.08
C GLN A 14 -0.05 -8.59 -15.13
N HIS A 15 -1.14 -7.89 -15.42
CA HIS A 15 -2.19 -8.34 -16.31
C HIS A 15 -2.38 -7.34 -17.47
N LEU A 16 -2.69 -7.87 -18.66
CA LEU A 16 -2.92 -7.05 -19.85
C LEU A 16 -4.31 -6.39 -19.84
N SER A 17 -5.27 -7.02 -19.16
CA SER A 17 -6.65 -6.57 -19.04
C SER A 17 -7.31 -7.06 -17.75
N SER A 18 -8.47 -6.49 -17.41
CA SER A 18 -9.28 -6.91 -16.26
C SER A 18 -9.84 -8.34 -16.37
N GLU A 19 -9.89 -8.89 -17.58
CA GLU A 19 -10.38 -10.25 -17.83
C GLU A 19 -9.34 -11.31 -17.41
N ASP A 20 -8.05 -10.94 -17.39
CA ASP A 20 -6.94 -11.82 -17.04
C ASP A 20 -6.69 -11.91 -15.52
N GLY A 21 -7.38 -11.07 -14.75
CA GLY A 21 -7.13 -10.84 -13.33
C GLY A 21 -6.86 -9.36 -13.04
N VAL A 22 -6.60 -9.04 -11.79
CA VAL A 22 -6.25 -7.68 -11.38
C VAL A 22 -5.29 -7.71 -10.20
N CYS A 23 -4.17 -7.02 -10.29
CA CYS A 23 -3.32 -6.76 -9.14
C CYS A 23 -3.84 -5.56 -8.35
N LEU A 24 -3.37 -5.40 -7.12
CA LEU A 24 -3.78 -4.26 -6.29
C LEU A 24 -3.57 -2.90 -6.97
N MET A 25 -2.47 -2.70 -7.71
CA MET A 25 -2.18 -1.42 -8.37
C MET A 25 -3.00 -1.19 -9.64
N GLU A 26 -3.33 -2.25 -10.38
CA GLU A 26 -4.26 -2.14 -11.51
C GLU A 26 -5.64 -1.72 -11.01
N LEU A 27 -6.11 -2.31 -9.91
CA LEU A 27 -7.36 -1.91 -9.27
C LEU A 27 -7.33 -0.44 -8.79
N VAL A 28 -6.20 0.02 -8.24
CA VAL A 28 -6.01 1.43 -7.88
C VAL A 28 -6.05 2.34 -9.10
N SER A 29 -5.42 1.96 -10.22
CA SER A 29 -5.46 2.76 -11.45
C SER A 29 -6.89 2.97 -11.95
N ILE A 30 -7.73 1.92 -11.92
CA ILE A 30 -9.15 2.01 -12.27
C ILE A 30 -9.91 2.91 -11.28
N ALA A 31 -9.70 2.70 -9.98
CA ALA A 31 -10.38 3.48 -8.93
C ALA A 31 -10.01 4.98 -8.98
N ALA A 32 -8.82 5.30 -9.46
CA ALA A 32 -8.34 6.67 -9.68
C ALA A 32 -8.76 7.25 -11.04
N HIS A 33 -9.51 6.50 -11.86
CA HIS A 33 -9.86 6.86 -13.24
C HIS A 33 -8.63 7.11 -14.15
N GLU A 34 -7.54 6.39 -13.89
CA GLU A 34 -6.34 6.41 -14.72
C GLU A 34 -6.41 5.34 -15.82
N ARG A 35 -5.43 5.36 -16.75
CA ARG A 35 -5.24 4.25 -17.69
C ARG A 35 -4.83 2.99 -16.91
N TRP A 36 -5.32 1.84 -17.37
CA TRP A 36 -4.95 0.53 -16.82
C TRP A 36 -3.43 0.39 -16.67
N SER A 37 -2.96 0.27 -15.43
CA SER A 37 -1.53 0.13 -15.13
C SER A 37 -1.33 -0.38 -13.72
N ASP A 38 -0.29 -1.18 -13.51
CA ASP A 38 0.24 -1.51 -12.20
C ASP A 38 1.22 -0.43 -11.67
N HIS A 39 1.39 0.67 -12.41
CA HIS A 39 2.20 1.85 -12.07
C HIS A 39 1.35 3.14 -12.11
N PRO A 40 0.28 3.26 -11.31
CA PRO A 40 -0.58 4.43 -11.33
C PRO A 40 0.17 5.70 -10.88
N CYS A 41 -0.21 6.85 -11.44
CA CYS A 41 0.35 8.16 -11.10
C CYS A 41 -0.13 8.65 -9.72
N CYS A 42 -1.35 8.31 -9.33
CA CYS A 42 -1.98 8.69 -8.06
C CYS A 42 -1.37 8.04 -6.81
N THR A 43 -0.39 7.14 -6.97
CA THR A 43 0.31 6.49 -5.86
C THR A 43 1.82 6.74 -5.96
N HIS A 44 2.45 7.13 -4.85
CA HIS A 44 3.89 7.36 -4.81
C HIS A 44 4.68 6.15 -5.36
N PRO A 45 5.69 6.32 -6.25
CA PRO A 45 6.31 5.21 -6.98
C PRO A 45 6.88 4.07 -6.11
N LEU A 46 7.50 4.41 -4.97
CA LEU A 46 8.02 3.40 -4.05
C LEU A 46 6.91 2.65 -3.30
N LEU A 47 5.77 3.31 -3.05
CA LEU A 47 4.61 2.70 -2.42
C LEU A 47 3.88 1.79 -3.42
N ALA A 48 3.75 2.20 -4.68
CA ALA A 48 3.24 1.35 -5.76
C ALA A 48 4.11 0.09 -5.93
N HIS A 49 5.44 0.24 -5.86
CA HIS A 49 6.36 -0.88 -5.85
C HIS A 49 6.12 -1.82 -4.66
N LEU A 50 6.07 -1.28 -3.43
CA LEU A 50 5.72 -2.07 -2.24
C LEU A 50 4.39 -2.83 -2.43
N ALA A 51 3.38 -2.18 -2.98
CA ALA A 51 2.06 -2.76 -3.18
C ALA A 51 2.06 -3.94 -4.15
N ARG A 52 2.79 -3.85 -5.27
CA ARG A 52 2.98 -5.00 -6.16
C ARG A 52 3.73 -6.13 -5.48
N ARG A 53 4.85 -5.83 -4.82
CA ARG A 53 5.63 -6.85 -4.07
C ARG A 53 4.81 -7.54 -3.00
N ALA A 54 3.98 -6.79 -2.27
CA ALA A 54 3.10 -7.33 -1.23
C ALA A 54 1.93 -8.12 -1.82
N ASN A 55 1.32 -7.65 -2.91
CA ASN A 55 0.26 -8.36 -3.63
C ASN A 55 0.73 -9.76 -4.06
N ASP A 56 1.89 -9.82 -4.69
CA ASP A 56 2.45 -11.07 -5.23
C ASP A 56 2.91 -12.02 -4.12
N ALA A 57 3.35 -11.48 -2.98
CA ALA A 57 3.81 -12.27 -1.84
C ALA A 57 2.68 -12.73 -0.91
N THR A 58 1.49 -12.14 -1.01
CA THR A 58 0.33 -12.50 -0.18
C THR A 58 -0.36 -13.73 -0.75
N SER A 59 -0.78 -14.64 0.14
CA SER A 59 -1.50 -15.85 -0.23
C SER A 59 -2.81 -15.53 -0.94
N ASP A 60 -3.27 -16.41 -1.84
CA ASP A 60 -4.55 -16.22 -2.55
C ASP A 60 -5.72 -16.01 -1.59
N LEU A 61 -5.73 -16.73 -0.45
CA LEU A 61 -6.76 -16.62 0.57
C LEU A 61 -6.82 -15.23 1.23
N LYS A 62 -5.68 -14.56 1.40
CA LYS A 62 -5.60 -13.25 2.06
C LYS A 62 -5.50 -12.08 1.09
N ARG A 63 -5.18 -12.32 -0.18
CA ARG A 63 -4.94 -11.26 -1.17
C ARG A 63 -6.14 -10.34 -1.33
N ALA A 64 -7.36 -10.88 -1.41
CA ALA A 64 -8.58 -10.09 -1.56
C ALA A 64 -8.75 -9.02 -0.45
N ALA A 65 -8.23 -9.26 0.77
CA ALA A 65 -8.31 -8.30 1.86
C ALA A 65 -7.45 -7.03 1.63
N LEU A 66 -6.49 -7.08 0.69
CA LEU A 66 -5.71 -5.90 0.30
C LEU A 66 -6.55 -4.85 -0.45
N ALA A 67 -7.65 -5.26 -1.09
CA ALA A 67 -8.55 -4.34 -1.78
C ALA A 67 -9.14 -3.26 -0.83
N GLY A 68 -9.24 -3.55 0.47
CA GLY A 68 -9.65 -2.58 1.48
C GLY A 68 -8.69 -1.39 1.65
N LEU A 69 -7.47 -1.46 1.10
CA LEU A 69 -6.50 -0.35 1.11
C LEU A 69 -6.64 0.58 -0.10
N VAL A 70 -7.41 0.19 -1.14
CA VAL A 70 -7.57 0.98 -2.37
C VAL A 70 -7.97 2.43 -2.10
N PRO A 71 -8.97 2.74 -1.25
CA PRO A 71 -9.37 4.14 -1.00
C PRO A 71 -8.25 5.01 -0.43
N THR A 72 -7.29 4.40 0.28
CA THR A 72 -6.13 5.13 0.82
C THR A 72 -4.97 5.24 -0.17
N LEU A 73 -4.82 4.26 -1.07
CA LEU A 73 -3.75 4.22 -2.06
C LEU A 73 -3.99 5.20 -3.23
N VAL A 74 -5.25 5.42 -3.62
CA VAL A 74 -5.65 6.37 -4.67
C VAL A 74 -5.20 7.82 -4.37
N TRP A 75 -4.93 8.16 -3.11
CA TRP A 75 -4.51 9.50 -2.70
C TRP A 75 -3.10 9.53 -2.09
N ALA A 76 -2.31 8.47 -2.31
CA ALA A 76 -1.03 8.28 -1.63
C ALA A 76 0.18 8.73 -2.46
N ASP A 77 0.02 9.75 -3.30
CA ASP A 77 1.12 10.42 -3.99
C ASP A 77 1.59 11.68 -3.23
N THR A 78 2.86 12.03 -3.41
CA THR A 78 3.48 13.21 -2.78
C THR A 78 4.80 13.58 -3.46
N ASP A 79 5.05 14.88 -3.58
CA ASP A 79 6.33 15.43 -4.04
C ASP A 79 7.41 15.49 -2.95
N ASP A 80 7.09 15.08 -1.72
CA ASP A 80 8.02 15.11 -0.59
C ASP A 80 9.27 14.24 -0.86
N PRO A 81 10.48 14.84 -0.95
CA PRO A 81 11.72 14.09 -1.21
C PRO A 81 12.07 13.05 -0.13
N GLN A 82 11.55 13.19 1.08
CA GLN A 82 11.73 12.30 2.21
C GLN A 82 10.74 11.12 2.21
N ALA A 83 9.70 11.13 1.38
CA ALA A 83 8.71 10.05 1.28
C ALA A 83 9.35 8.68 1.02
N TYR A 84 10.31 8.61 0.09
CA TYR A 84 11.08 7.38 -0.18
C TYR A 84 11.76 6.81 1.07
N ALA A 85 12.29 7.68 1.93
CA ALA A 85 12.98 7.27 3.15
C ALA A 85 11.99 6.85 4.24
N ARG A 86 10.86 7.57 4.39
CA ARG A 86 9.81 7.20 5.34
C ARG A 86 9.18 5.84 5.00
N ILE A 87 8.82 5.60 3.74
CA ILE A 87 8.30 4.30 3.28
C ILE A 87 9.32 3.19 3.56
N ALA A 88 10.58 3.36 3.16
CA ALA A 88 11.62 2.35 3.39
C ALA A 88 11.88 2.10 4.89
N ALA A 89 11.80 3.14 5.73
CA ALA A 89 11.94 3.01 7.18
C ALA A 89 10.78 2.19 7.77
N GLU A 90 9.53 2.42 7.35
CA GLU A 90 8.39 1.62 7.78
C GLU A 90 8.49 0.16 7.33
N CYS A 91 8.88 -0.09 6.07
CA CYS A 91 9.05 -1.45 5.57
C CYS A 91 10.10 -2.23 6.36
N THR A 92 11.26 -1.64 6.55
CA THR A 92 12.35 -2.26 7.32
C THR A 92 12.02 -2.41 8.79
N ARG A 93 11.27 -1.47 9.39
CA ARG A 93 10.78 -1.56 10.78
C ARG A 93 9.84 -2.76 10.97
N VAL A 94 8.88 -2.93 10.06
CA VAL A 94 7.96 -4.08 10.09
C VAL A 94 8.75 -5.38 9.91
N ALA A 95 9.64 -5.47 8.92
CA ALA A 95 10.46 -6.65 8.69
C ALA A 95 11.34 -7.00 9.92
N LEU A 96 11.93 -6.00 10.59
CA LEU A 96 12.74 -6.20 11.80
C LEU A 96 11.97 -6.82 12.96
N ALA A 97 10.67 -6.54 13.09
CA ALA A 97 9.82 -7.13 14.14
C ALA A 97 9.63 -8.64 13.97
N HIS A 98 9.80 -9.16 12.75
CA HIS A 98 9.68 -10.59 12.45
C HIS A 98 11.04 -11.27 12.27
N ARG A 99 12.01 -10.55 11.69
CA ARG A 99 13.31 -11.08 11.24
C ARG A 99 14.42 -10.09 11.63
N PRO A 100 14.87 -10.06 12.89
CA PRO A 100 15.90 -9.13 13.33
C PRO A 100 17.28 -9.52 12.77
N THR A 101 17.71 -8.89 11.67
CA THR A 101 19.04 -9.09 11.07
C THR A 101 19.85 -7.80 11.07
N LEU A 102 21.18 -7.90 11.07
CA LEU A 102 22.08 -6.74 10.97
C LEU A 102 21.87 -5.97 9.66
N VAL A 103 21.60 -6.68 8.57
CA VAL A 103 21.31 -6.07 7.25
C VAL A 103 20.06 -5.21 7.34
N LEU A 104 18.94 -5.75 7.83
CA LEU A 104 17.69 -4.98 7.98
C LEU A 104 17.85 -3.81 8.95
N ARG A 105 18.60 -3.99 10.04
CA ARG A 105 18.88 -2.90 10.98
C ARG A 105 19.67 -1.77 10.30
N GLY A 106 20.72 -2.12 9.56
CA GLY A 106 21.50 -1.14 8.80
C GLY A 106 20.66 -0.39 7.75
N LEU A 107 19.77 -1.09 7.05
CA LEU A 107 18.83 -0.48 6.09
C LEU A 107 17.82 0.43 6.79
N HIS A 108 17.26 0.00 7.92
CA HIS A 108 16.34 0.78 8.73
C HIS A 108 17.00 2.07 9.23
N ASP A 109 18.17 1.97 9.86
CA ASP A 109 18.89 3.13 10.37
C ASP A 109 19.28 4.08 9.23
N ALA A 110 19.66 3.55 8.08
CA ALA A 110 19.98 4.32 6.88
C ALA A 110 18.75 5.05 6.31
N ALA A 111 17.57 4.44 6.36
CA ALA A 111 16.30 5.03 5.95
C ALA A 111 15.85 6.11 6.95
N VAL A 112 15.89 5.83 8.25
CA VAL A 112 15.56 6.80 9.33
C VAL A 112 16.48 8.03 9.29
N ARG A 113 17.78 7.86 9.02
CA ARG A 113 18.67 9.02 8.86
C ARG A 113 18.28 9.91 7.68
N ARG A 114 17.72 9.33 6.62
CA ARG A 114 17.30 10.02 5.38
C ARG A 114 15.85 10.49 5.41
N SER A 115 15.04 10.06 6.37
CA SER A 115 13.69 10.61 6.54
C SER A 115 13.70 11.96 7.23
N ARG A 116 14.82 12.34 7.85
CA ARG A 116 15.04 13.65 8.45
C ARG A 116 15.38 14.69 7.38
N PRO A 117 14.97 15.95 7.54
CA PRO A 117 15.38 17.04 6.64
C PRO A 117 16.92 17.14 6.57
N GLY A 118 17.48 17.15 5.36
CA GLY A 118 18.92 17.10 5.12
C GLY A 118 19.30 17.34 3.65
N ASP A 119 20.60 17.24 3.32
CA ASP A 119 21.16 17.58 2.00
C ASP A 119 20.53 16.77 0.85
N SER A 120 19.76 17.47 0.01
CA SER A 120 19.01 16.97 -1.15
C SER A 120 19.85 16.16 -2.15
N ARG A 121 21.17 16.40 -2.28
CA ARG A 121 22.03 15.67 -3.24
C ARG A 121 22.17 14.19 -2.89
N ARG A 122 22.18 13.84 -1.60
CA ARG A 122 22.28 12.45 -1.13
C ARG A 122 20.97 11.66 -1.33
N HIS A 123 19.87 12.35 -1.60
CA HIS A 123 18.56 11.74 -1.80
C HIS A 123 18.37 11.17 -3.21
N LEU A 124 19.02 11.72 -4.24
CA LEU A 124 18.78 11.28 -5.62
C LEU A 124 19.13 9.80 -5.86
N LEU A 125 20.34 9.38 -5.47
CA LEU A 125 20.76 7.97 -5.58
C LEU A 125 19.94 7.04 -4.69
N TYR A 126 19.47 7.55 -3.55
CA TYR A 126 18.62 6.79 -2.66
C TYR A 126 17.25 6.51 -3.28
N ARG A 127 16.62 7.56 -3.85
CA ARG A 127 15.33 7.47 -4.58
C ARG A 127 15.41 6.54 -5.78
N ARG A 128 16.52 6.58 -6.54
CA ARG A 128 16.69 5.79 -7.77
C ARG A 128 17.00 4.30 -7.56
N GLY A 129 17.23 3.83 -6.33
CA GLY A 129 17.41 2.40 -6.14
C GLY A 129 17.59 1.90 -4.71
N ALA A 130 18.31 2.61 -3.85
CA ALA A 130 18.56 2.10 -2.49
C ALA A 130 17.26 1.97 -1.69
N ALA A 131 16.28 2.87 -1.89
CA ALA A 131 14.97 2.77 -1.25
C ALA A 131 14.18 1.55 -1.73
N PHE A 132 14.16 1.28 -3.04
CA PHE A 132 13.52 0.10 -3.63
C PHE A 132 14.15 -1.19 -3.10
N ARG A 133 15.49 -1.27 -3.05
CA ARG A 133 16.20 -2.42 -2.47
C ARG A 133 15.85 -2.63 -0.99
N SER A 134 15.71 -1.55 -0.20
CA SER A 134 15.28 -1.68 1.19
C SER A 134 13.88 -2.30 1.31
N VAL A 135 12.95 -1.92 0.42
CA VAL A 135 11.61 -2.51 0.35
C VAL A 135 11.67 -3.97 -0.07
N ASP A 136 12.43 -4.31 -1.12
CA ASP A 136 12.57 -5.68 -1.59
C ASP A 136 13.14 -6.60 -0.51
N LEU A 137 14.20 -6.18 0.17
CA LEU A 137 14.81 -6.98 1.24
C LEU A 137 13.88 -7.09 2.46
N ALA A 138 13.08 -6.08 2.76
CA ALA A 138 12.07 -6.15 3.81
C ALA A 138 10.97 -7.16 3.47
N VAL A 139 10.45 -7.13 2.25
CA VAL A 139 9.44 -8.10 1.76
C VAL A 139 10.02 -9.51 1.75
N LEU A 140 11.21 -9.71 1.18
CA LEU A 140 11.90 -11.01 1.15
C LEU A 140 12.18 -11.57 2.55
N ALA A 141 12.47 -10.72 3.52
CA ALA A 141 12.63 -11.15 4.91
C ALA A 141 11.31 -11.65 5.50
N VAL A 142 10.21 -10.93 5.28
CA VAL A 142 8.87 -11.33 5.74
C VAL A 142 8.40 -12.61 5.06
N GLN A 143 8.72 -12.83 3.78
CA GLN A 143 8.40 -14.07 3.05
C GLN A 143 9.10 -15.33 3.61
N GLN A 144 10.13 -15.18 4.45
CA GLN A 144 10.77 -16.31 5.13
C GLN A 144 10.04 -16.73 6.42
N CYS A 145 8.97 -16.03 6.80
CA CYS A 145 8.09 -16.42 7.90
C CYS A 145 7.03 -17.43 7.43
N PRO A 146 6.33 -18.11 8.35
CA PRO A 146 5.09 -18.81 8.01
C PRO A 146 4.11 -17.89 7.25
N GLN A 147 3.38 -18.44 6.28
CA GLN A 147 2.60 -17.67 5.31
C GLN A 147 1.55 -16.76 5.96
N ASP A 148 0.88 -17.23 7.01
CA ASP A 148 -0.11 -16.46 7.77
C ASP A 148 0.51 -15.23 8.46
N VAL A 149 1.71 -15.39 9.01
CA VAL A 149 2.50 -14.29 9.58
C VAL A 149 2.97 -13.34 8.47
N ALA A 150 3.41 -13.88 7.34
CA ALA A 150 3.83 -13.08 6.18
C ALA A 150 2.67 -12.23 5.64
N ASP A 151 1.49 -12.79 5.43
CA ASP A 151 0.29 -12.08 4.96
C ASP A 151 -0.07 -10.92 5.90
N ALA A 152 -0.08 -11.16 7.21
CA ALA A 152 -0.36 -10.14 8.20
C ALA A 152 0.71 -9.02 8.21
N ALA A 153 1.98 -9.40 8.11
CA ALA A 153 3.10 -8.47 8.08
C ALA A 153 3.13 -7.63 6.80
N LEU A 154 2.83 -8.21 5.64
CA LEU A 154 2.75 -7.49 4.35
C LEU A 154 1.60 -6.48 4.35
N ARG A 155 0.41 -6.88 4.84
CA ARG A 155 -0.71 -5.95 5.02
C ARG A 155 -0.35 -4.81 5.98
N ARG A 156 0.31 -5.12 7.11
CA ARG A 156 0.79 -4.10 8.06
C ARG A 156 1.82 -3.18 7.43
N MET A 157 2.75 -3.73 6.64
CA MET A 157 3.78 -2.98 5.94
C MET A 157 3.15 -1.94 5.00
N LEU A 158 2.17 -2.37 4.20
CA LEU A 158 1.41 -1.49 3.33
C LEU A 158 0.64 -0.42 4.10
N SER A 159 -0.15 -0.81 5.11
CA SER A 159 -0.89 0.16 5.90
C SER A 159 0.06 1.18 6.55
N SER A 160 1.14 0.75 7.23
CA SER A 160 2.09 1.68 7.86
C SER A 160 2.77 2.60 6.85
N ALA A 161 3.15 2.10 5.66
CA ALA A 161 3.75 2.91 4.61
C ALA A 161 2.78 3.97 4.06
N VAL A 162 1.49 3.65 3.87
CA VAL A 162 0.49 4.64 3.45
C VAL A 162 0.31 5.71 4.54
N HIS A 163 0.14 5.32 5.80
CA HIS A 163 -0.04 6.27 6.91
C HIS A 163 1.15 7.22 7.09
N CYS A 164 2.38 6.80 6.78
CA CYS A 164 3.55 7.68 6.88
C CYS A 164 3.62 8.77 5.80
N LEU A 165 2.80 8.66 4.75
CA LEU A 165 2.61 9.69 3.73
C LEU A 165 1.48 10.66 4.10
N GLY A 166 0.44 10.16 4.76
CA GLY A 166 -0.77 10.91 5.18
C GLY A 166 -0.66 11.70 6.49
N ALA A 167 0.54 11.97 7.00
CA ALA A 167 0.73 12.87 8.15
C ALA A 167 0.64 14.37 7.78
N ALA A 168 0.33 14.68 6.52
CA ALA A 168 -0.16 15.99 6.09
C ALA A 168 -1.68 15.89 5.93
N GLU A 169 -2.42 16.54 6.82
CA GLU A 169 -3.90 16.60 6.84
C GLU A 169 -4.50 16.78 5.43
N PRO A 170 -5.56 16.03 5.07
CA PRO A 170 -6.28 16.28 3.83
C PRO A 170 -6.91 17.68 3.88
N SER A 171 -6.67 18.47 2.83
CA SER A 171 -7.27 19.80 2.67
C SER A 171 -8.81 19.72 2.82
N PRO A 172 -9.46 20.62 3.60
CA PRO A 172 -10.88 20.52 3.94
C PRO A 172 -11.86 20.62 2.76
N VAL A 173 -11.37 20.87 1.55
CA VAL A 173 -12.19 21.03 0.34
C VAL A 173 -12.74 19.70 -0.21
N VAL A 174 -12.18 18.55 0.17
CA VAL A 174 -12.50 17.24 -0.47
C VAL A 174 -13.44 16.35 0.37
N GLN A 175 -14.04 16.86 1.45
CA GLN A 175 -14.99 16.08 2.26
C GLN A 175 -16.45 16.13 1.75
N SER A 176 -16.78 17.02 0.81
CA SER A 176 -18.18 17.31 0.47
C SER A 176 -18.79 16.43 -0.64
N GLY A 177 -18.07 15.43 -1.17
CA GLY A 177 -18.48 14.71 -2.39
C GLY A 177 -18.83 13.22 -2.27
N MET A 178 -18.46 12.51 -1.21
CA MET A 178 -18.56 11.04 -1.18
C MET A 178 -19.18 10.51 0.11
N THR A 179 -20.51 10.51 0.16
CA THR A 179 -21.25 9.68 1.12
C THR A 179 -21.16 8.23 0.69
N TRP A 180 -20.27 7.46 1.30
CA TRP A 180 -20.41 6.01 1.33
C TRP A 180 -21.68 5.70 2.11
N GLY A 181 -22.70 5.18 1.42
CA GLY A 181 -23.97 4.81 2.02
C GLY A 181 -23.76 3.84 3.16
N ARG A 182 -23.79 4.36 4.40
CA ARG A 182 -23.98 3.53 5.58
C ARG A 182 -25.36 2.90 5.44
N GLY A 183 -25.35 1.58 5.27
CA GLY A 183 -26.56 0.75 5.24
C GLY A 183 -27.48 1.13 6.39
N ALA A 184 -28.73 1.39 6.04
CA ALA A 184 -29.82 1.49 6.97
C ALA A 184 -29.88 0.21 7.80
N VAL A 185 -29.66 0.32 9.10
CA VAL A 185 -30.04 -0.71 10.06
C VAL A 185 -31.56 -0.69 10.10
N VAL A 186 -32.18 -1.74 9.54
CA VAL A 186 -33.59 -2.07 9.74
C VAL A 186 -33.78 -2.31 11.23
N GLY A 187 -34.42 -1.35 11.89
CA GLY A 187 -34.93 -1.51 13.24
C GLY A 187 -36.22 -2.32 13.18
N ASP A 188 -36.13 -3.61 13.46
CA ASP A 188 -37.29 -4.43 13.81
C ASP A 188 -37.65 -4.12 15.28
N ARG A 189 -38.68 -3.29 15.48
CA ARG A 189 -39.35 -3.15 16.78
C ARG A 189 -40.67 -3.90 16.69
N THR A 190 -40.69 -5.00 17.43
CA THR A 190 -41.86 -5.76 17.83
C THR A 190 -42.90 -4.89 18.57
N ARG A 191 -44.17 -5.14 18.22
CA ARG A 191 -45.41 -5.08 19.05
C ARG A 191 -45.82 -3.75 19.70
N GLU A 192 -47.01 -3.25 19.35
CA GLU A 192 -48.24 -3.31 20.19
C GLU A 192 -49.41 -2.45 19.66
N ARG A 193 -50.59 -3.08 19.65
CA ARG A 193 -51.98 -2.58 19.55
C ARG A 193 -52.59 -2.35 18.16
#